data_AF-A4S2C2-F1
#
_entry.id   AF-A4S2C2-F1
#
_cell.length_a   1.000
_cell.length_b   1.000
_cell.length_c   1.000
_cell.angle_alpha   90.00
_cell.angle_beta   90.00
_cell.angle_gamma   90.00
#
_symmetry.space_group_name_H-M   'P 1'
#
loop_
_entity.id
_entity.type
_entity.pdbx_description
1 polymer ?
#
loop_
_entity_poly.entity_id
_entity_poly.type
_entity_poly.pdbx_seq_one_letter_code
_entity_poly.pdbx_strand_id
1 'polypeptide(L)'
;MTVMQVMMQPFGIMNALRGKISVPISATAALAAALTAPKSTALYSFCGELTMSQSNSRHSRHFAEWWTLLVSSFMMFFSVTCFVLLETGRYEGIRAVFDTKPWQNAAPLLEDSDELTKAESKLMCPFTGQEGSGTCPICHSIVSHNGYYHGDPPILHTVVGDSILEHRLAMQASEIDDKPRLARVQLDNFIKYRGNFLFATISPSCKGCYMKAWCWTVGYRMVWQSTILGFNTMLCSHLFGEEVLLFDLKSMLLCLSMFFSISTVCMLLSLLATAVVFIREHTFMHTAEVPKFVTQDMGVVEVLLRIMADPRARYGVNPSKTYWSWLWTVKKA
;
A
#
# COMPACT_ATOMS: atom_id res chain seq x y z
N MET A 1 -18.01 10.00 -5.97
CA MET A 1 -16.77 9.64 -6.69
C MET A 1 -16.79 10.33 -8.05
N THR A 2 -15.84 11.21 -8.34
CA THR A 2 -15.76 11.87 -9.65
C THR A 2 -15.05 10.96 -10.67
N VAL A 3 -15.36 11.11 -11.97
CA VAL A 3 -14.69 10.38 -13.06
C VAL A 3 -13.16 10.51 -12.96
N MET A 4 -12.69 11.69 -12.56
CA MET A 4 -11.28 11.97 -12.31
C MET A 4 -10.67 11.12 -11.17
N GLN A 5 -11.43 10.80 -10.12
CA GLN A 5 -10.96 9.93 -9.03
C GLN A 5 -10.80 8.48 -9.49
N VAL A 6 -11.73 7.97 -10.31
CA VAL A 6 -11.60 6.62 -10.91
C VAL A 6 -10.43 6.56 -11.88
N MET A 7 -10.19 7.63 -12.65
CA MET A 7 -9.06 7.72 -13.58
C MET A 7 -7.71 7.89 -12.87
N MET A 8 -7.69 8.49 -11.66
CA MET A 8 -6.46 8.74 -10.93
C MET A 8 -6.09 7.69 -9.88
N GLN A 9 -7.03 6.89 -9.40
CA GLN A 9 -6.73 5.78 -8.50
C GLN A 9 -5.70 4.78 -9.06
N PRO A 10 -5.66 4.47 -10.37
CA PRO A 10 -4.56 3.74 -10.98
C PRO A 10 -3.20 4.38 -10.72
N PHE A 11 -3.05 5.71 -10.72
CA PHE A 11 -1.75 6.35 -10.49
C PHE A 11 -1.19 6.08 -9.08
N GLY A 12 -2.04 6.10 -8.05
CA GLY A 12 -1.62 5.72 -6.70
C GLY A 12 -1.16 4.27 -6.64
N ILE A 13 -1.98 3.35 -7.15
CA ILE A 13 -1.68 1.91 -7.16
C ILE A 13 -0.41 1.63 -7.98
N MET A 14 -0.24 2.28 -9.12
CA MET A 14 0.98 2.20 -9.94
C MET A 14 2.22 2.67 -9.19
N ASN A 15 2.11 3.80 -8.47
CA ASN A 15 3.20 4.31 -7.64
C ASN A 15 3.52 3.37 -6.46
N ALA A 16 2.50 2.76 -5.87
CA ALA A 16 2.66 1.83 -4.75
C ALA A 16 3.29 0.50 -5.17
N LEU A 17 2.85 -0.07 -6.29
CA LEU A 17 3.35 -1.34 -6.81
C LEU A 17 4.72 -1.21 -7.50
N ARG A 18 5.07 -0.02 -8.03
CA ARG A 18 6.33 0.22 -8.77
C ARG A 18 6.60 -0.90 -9.79
N GLY A 19 7.76 -1.57 -9.72
CA GLY A 19 8.12 -2.68 -10.61
C GLY A 19 7.17 -3.87 -10.56
N LYS A 20 6.37 -4.02 -9.50
CA LYS A 20 5.35 -5.08 -9.35
C LYS A 20 4.09 -4.80 -10.17
N ILE A 21 3.92 -3.59 -10.71
CA ILE A 21 2.79 -3.23 -11.58
C ILE A 21 2.75 -4.06 -12.87
N SER A 22 3.90 -4.63 -13.27
CA SER A 22 3.99 -5.56 -14.39
C SER A 22 3.11 -6.79 -14.19
N VAL A 23 2.85 -7.22 -12.95
CA VAL A 23 2.01 -8.40 -12.65
C VAL A 23 0.54 -8.15 -13.01
N PRO A 24 -0.16 -7.14 -12.45
CA PRO A 24 -1.54 -6.87 -12.84
C PRO A 24 -1.64 -6.44 -14.31
N ILE A 25 -0.70 -5.65 -14.83
CA ILE A 25 -0.71 -5.28 -16.25
C ILE A 25 -0.60 -6.52 -17.15
N SER A 26 0.36 -7.42 -16.89
CA SER A 26 0.54 -8.62 -17.74
C SER A 26 -0.65 -9.57 -17.65
N ALA A 27 -1.21 -9.74 -16.46
CA ALA A 27 -2.38 -10.59 -16.28
C ALA A 27 -3.63 -10.03 -16.96
N THR A 28 -3.87 -8.72 -16.83
CA THR A 28 -4.95 -8.03 -17.55
C THR A 28 -4.71 -8.03 -19.06
N ALA A 29 -3.47 -7.85 -19.52
CA ALA A 29 -3.12 -7.93 -20.93
C ALA A 29 -3.32 -9.35 -21.50
N ALA A 30 -3.00 -10.40 -20.74
CA ALA A 30 -3.27 -11.78 -21.12
C ALA A 30 -4.78 -12.05 -21.22
N LEU A 31 -5.58 -11.52 -20.29
CA LEU A 31 -7.04 -11.61 -20.33
C LEU A 31 -7.62 -10.83 -21.52
N ALA A 32 -7.15 -9.61 -21.75
CA ALA A 32 -7.54 -8.80 -22.89
C ALA A 32 -7.17 -9.48 -24.22
N ALA A 33 -5.97 -10.05 -24.31
CA ALA A 33 -5.53 -10.82 -25.47
C ALA A 33 -6.43 -12.04 -25.71
N ALA A 34 -6.84 -12.76 -24.66
CA ALA A 34 -7.78 -13.88 -24.79
C ALA A 34 -9.18 -13.43 -25.29
N LEU A 35 -9.62 -12.23 -24.92
CA LEU A 35 -10.89 -11.63 -25.37
C LEU A 35 -10.81 -11.11 -26.83
N THR A 36 -9.66 -10.59 -27.25
CA THR A 36 -9.44 -10.03 -28.59
C THR A 36 -8.82 -11.01 -29.60
N ALA A 37 -8.42 -12.21 -29.17
CA ALA A 37 -7.72 -13.17 -30.01
C ALA A 37 -8.58 -13.59 -31.23
N PRO A 38 -8.05 -13.49 -32.46
CA PRO A 38 -8.72 -14.04 -33.62
C PRO A 38 -8.80 -15.57 -33.53
N LYS A 39 -9.87 -16.15 -34.10
CA LYS A 39 -10.28 -17.57 -33.99
C LYS A 39 -9.23 -18.62 -34.43
N SER A 40 -8.05 -18.22 -34.88
CA SER A 40 -6.99 -19.07 -35.45
C SER A 40 -5.70 -19.11 -34.64
N THR A 41 -5.59 -18.42 -33.50
CA THR A 41 -4.37 -18.46 -32.67
C THR A 41 -4.27 -19.72 -31.80
N ALA A 42 -3.06 -20.22 -31.56
CA ALA A 42 -2.80 -21.43 -30.75
C ALA A 42 -3.38 -21.35 -29.32
N LEU A 43 -3.52 -20.14 -28.75
CA LEU A 43 -4.21 -19.90 -27.47
C LEU A 43 -5.71 -20.28 -27.51
N TYR A 44 -6.32 -20.16 -28.69
CA TYR A 44 -7.70 -20.56 -28.98
C TYR A 44 -7.82 -22.08 -29.19
N SER A 45 -6.77 -22.73 -29.72
CA SER A 45 -6.71 -24.18 -29.92
C SER A 45 -6.43 -24.95 -28.63
N PHE A 46 -5.55 -24.45 -27.77
CA PHE A 46 -5.19 -25.10 -26.49
C PHE A 46 -6.36 -25.11 -25.50
N CYS A 47 -7.24 -24.11 -25.56
CA CYS A 47 -8.49 -24.08 -24.78
C CYS A 47 -9.69 -24.74 -25.50
N GLY A 48 -9.60 -24.98 -26.82
CA GLY A 48 -10.67 -25.55 -27.63
C GLY A 48 -10.62 -27.08 -27.80
N GLU A 49 -9.49 -27.72 -27.48
CA GLU A 49 -9.29 -29.16 -27.70
C GLU A 49 -10.14 -30.09 -26.82
N LEU A 50 -10.83 -29.55 -25.81
CA LEU A 50 -11.76 -30.33 -24.97
C LEU A 50 -13.16 -30.50 -25.56
N THR A 51 -13.52 -29.83 -26.67
CA THR A 51 -14.86 -29.98 -27.27
C THR A 51 -14.82 -29.85 -28.80
N MET A 52 -14.58 -30.98 -29.48
CA MET A 52 -14.68 -31.08 -30.94
C MET A 52 -16.15 -31.31 -31.38
N SER A 53 -16.81 -30.28 -31.89
CA SER A 53 -17.87 -30.38 -32.93
C SER A 53 -18.20 -29.00 -33.53
N GLN A 54 -18.49 -28.97 -34.84
CA GLN A 54 -18.58 -27.87 -35.81
C GLN A 54 -19.60 -26.71 -35.55
N SER A 55 -19.85 -26.31 -34.29
CA SER A 55 -20.71 -25.19 -33.86
C SER A 55 -19.89 -23.93 -33.47
N ASN A 56 -18.69 -23.80 -34.03
CA ASN A 56 -17.53 -23.15 -33.40
C ASN A 56 -17.53 -21.61 -33.26
N SER A 57 -18.52 -20.87 -33.74
CA SER A 57 -18.51 -19.39 -33.59
C SER A 57 -19.21 -18.89 -32.32
N ARG A 58 -20.27 -19.59 -31.87
CA ARG A 58 -21.08 -19.20 -30.70
C ARG A 58 -20.57 -19.86 -29.43
N HIS A 59 -20.26 -21.16 -29.48
CA HIS A 59 -19.72 -21.92 -28.34
C HIS A 59 -18.37 -21.38 -27.86
N SER A 60 -17.52 -20.92 -28.78
CA SER A 60 -16.18 -20.45 -28.44
C SER A 60 -16.15 -19.04 -27.83
N ARG A 61 -17.04 -18.13 -28.26
CA ARG A 61 -17.28 -16.85 -27.55
C ARG A 61 -17.82 -17.10 -26.15
N HIS A 62 -18.78 -18.01 -26.01
CA HIS A 62 -19.27 -18.41 -24.69
C HIS A 62 -18.13 -18.96 -23.83
N PHE A 63 -17.26 -19.83 -24.33
CA PHE A 63 -16.14 -20.36 -23.55
C PHE A 63 -15.17 -19.26 -23.06
N ALA A 64 -14.75 -18.33 -23.93
CA ALA A 64 -13.87 -17.23 -23.53
C ALA A 64 -14.53 -16.30 -22.50
N GLU A 65 -15.82 -16.01 -22.65
CA GLU A 65 -16.60 -15.23 -21.68
C GLU A 65 -16.77 -15.97 -20.35
N TRP A 66 -17.04 -17.28 -20.36
CA TRP A 66 -17.14 -18.09 -19.15
C TRP A 66 -15.80 -18.23 -18.43
N TRP A 67 -14.71 -18.40 -19.18
CA TRP A 67 -13.36 -18.48 -18.62
C TRP A 67 -12.93 -17.15 -17.99
N THR A 68 -13.15 -16.03 -18.69
CA THR A 68 -12.83 -14.69 -18.17
C THR A 68 -13.66 -14.35 -16.95
N LEU A 69 -14.95 -14.68 -16.94
CA LEU A 69 -15.82 -14.57 -15.78
C LEU A 69 -15.32 -15.43 -14.62
N LEU A 70 -14.96 -16.70 -14.86
CA LEU A 70 -14.47 -17.62 -13.84
C LEU A 70 -13.16 -17.13 -13.22
N VAL A 71 -12.18 -16.75 -14.05
CA VAL A 71 -10.87 -16.25 -13.60
C VAL A 71 -11.03 -14.93 -12.83
N SER A 72 -11.83 -14.00 -13.33
CA SER A 72 -12.09 -12.73 -12.65
C SER A 72 -12.84 -12.96 -11.32
N SER A 73 -13.81 -13.90 -11.28
CA SER A 73 -14.58 -14.23 -10.07
C SER A 73 -13.71 -14.89 -9.02
N PHE A 74 -12.86 -15.84 -9.44
CA PHE A 74 -11.89 -16.49 -8.57
C PHE A 74 -10.92 -15.48 -7.98
N MET A 75 -10.35 -14.60 -8.81
CA MET A 75 -9.41 -13.58 -8.34
C MET A 75 -10.08 -12.58 -7.39
N MET A 76 -11.33 -12.22 -7.64
CA MET A 76 -12.11 -11.38 -6.73
C MET A 76 -12.32 -12.09 -5.38
N PHE A 77 -12.82 -13.33 -5.40
CA PHE A 77 -13.03 -14.13 -4.18
C PHE A 77 -11.73 -14.33 -3.40
N PHE A 78 -10.64 -14.64 -4.09
CA PHE A 78 -9.31 -14.76 -3.50
C PHE A 78 -8.84 -13.44 -2.88
N SER A 79 -9.03 -12.30 -3.57
CA SER A 79 -8.67 -10.98 -3.05
C SER A 79 -9.45 -10.61 -1.78
N VAL A 80 -10.75 -10.93 -1.74
CA VAL A 80 -11.60 -10.73 -0.56
C VAL A 80 -11.17 -11.65 0.57
N THR A 81 -10.85 -12.90 0.28
CA THR A 81 -10.36 -13.87 1.27
C THR A 81 -9.05 -13.42 1.88
N CYS A 82 -8.08 -13.01 1.06
CA CYS A 82 -6.82 -12.43 1.52
C CYS A 82 -7.04 -11.19 2.37
N PHE A 83 -7.98 -10.32 1.98
CA PHE A 83 -8.33 -9.13 2.75
C PHE A 83 -8.91 -9.49 4.12
N VAL A 84 -9.86 -10.42 4.18
CA VAL A 84 -10.44 -10.91 5.45
C VAL A 84 -9.36 -11.57 6.33
N LEU A 85 -8.41 -12.28 5.73
CA LEU A 85 -7.27 -12.85 6.47
C LEU A 85 -6.38 -11.78 7.10
N LEU A 86 -6.23 -10.59 6.49
CA LEU A 86 -5.54 -9.46 7.13
C LEU A 86 -6.30 -8.89 8.33
N GLU A 87 -7.63 -9.02 8.36
CA GLU A 87 -8.43 -8.57 9.52
C GLU A 87 -8.40 -9.59 10.67
N THR A 88 -7.74 -10.72 10.52
CA THR A 88 -7.56 -11.68 11.62
C THR A 88 -6.50 -11.23 12.61
N GLY A 89 -6.58 -11.71 13.86
CA GLY A 89 -5.70 -11.30 14.96
C GLY A 89 -4.19 -11.47 14.73
N ARG A 90 -3.76 -12.21 13.69
CA ARG A 90 -2.33 -12.32 13.34
C ARG A 90 -1.74 -11.01 12.84
N TYR A 91 -2.48 -10.23 12.05
CA TYR A 91 -1.99 -8.95 11.54
C TYR A 91 -2.14 -7.86 12.60
N GLU A 92 -3.15 -7.96 13.44
CA GLU A 92 -3.33 -7.09 14.62
C GLU A 92 -2.15 -7.22 15.59
N GLY A 93 -1.66 -8.43 15.85
CA GLY A 93 -0.46 -8.63 16.67
C GLY A 93 0.79 -7.95 16.10
N ILE A 94 0.97 -7.96 14.77
CA ILE A 94 2.06 -7.21 14.13
C ILE A 94 1.84 -5.71 14.29
N ARG A 95 0.61 -5.22 14.09
CA ARG A 95 0.26 -3.81 14.26
C ARG A 95 0.55 -3.29 15.66
N ALA A 96 0.21 -4.08 16.68
CA ALA A 96 0.41 -3.73 18.08
C ALA A 96 1.89 -3.38 18.37
N VAL A 97 2.83 -4.15 17.82
CA VAL A 97 4.28 -3.87 17.93
C VAL A 97 4.67 -2.52 17.31
N PHE A 98 4.02 -2.10 16.23
CA PHE A 98 4.25 -0.77 15.65
C PHE A 98 3.56 0.34 16.45
N ASP A 99 2.43 0.04 17.11
CA ASP A 99 1.71 0.98 17.95
C ASP A 99 2.47 1.32 19.24
N THR A 100 3.27 0.39 19.80
CA THR A 100 4.15 0.64 20.95
C THR A 100 5.34 1.55 20.64
N LYS A 101 5.62 1.84 19.36
CA LYS A 101 6.69 2.73 18.88
C LYS A 101 8.05 2.47 19.57
N PRO A 102 8.60 1.24 19.52
CA PRO A 102 9.83 0.88 20.24
C PRO A 102 11.08 1.66 19.80
N TRP A 103 11.02 2.35 18.65
CA TRP A 103 12.09 3.25 18.17
C TRP A 103 12.04 4.65 18.78
N GLN A 104 11.14 4.92 19.72
CA GLN A 104 11.10 6.17 20.46
C GLN A 104 12.26 6.21 21.45
N ASN A 105 13.40 6.75 21.00
CA ASN A 105 14.63 6.84 21.79
C ASN A 105 14.72 8.11 22.64
N ALA A 106 13.69 8.96 22.57
CA ALA A 106 13.55 10.11 23.44
C ALA A 106 12.54 9.75 24.53
N ALA A 107 13.00 9.71 25.78
CA ALA A 107 12.15 10.04 26.94
C ALA A 107 11.40 11.35 26.61
N PRO A 108 10.24 11.66 27.23
CA PRO A 108 9.52 12.89 26.92
C PRO A 108 10.42 14.12 27.13
N LEU A 109 11.09 14.56 26.04
CA LEU A 109 11.98 15.74 25.95
C LEU A 109 11.23 17.07 26.16
N LEU A 110 9.99 16.96 26.64
CA LEU A 110 9.06 18.03 26.92
C LEU A 110 8.84 18.20 28.43
N GLU A 111 9.43 17.35 29.27
CA GLU A 111 9.24 17.41 30.73
C GLU A 111 10.42 17.97 31.51
N ASP A 112 11.67 17.81 31.06
CA ASP A 112 12.83 18.37 31.79
C ASP A 112 13.80 19.11 30.87
N SER A 113 13.81 20.43 30.98
CA SER A 113 14.77 21.31 30.32
C SER A 113 16.20 21.15 30.84
N ASP A 114 16.38 20.53 32.01
CA ASP A 114 17.65 20.52 32.74
C ASP A 114 18.51 19.27 32.47
N GLU A 115 17.93 18.19 31.92
CA GLU A 115 18.67 16.96 31.59
C GLU A 115 19.24 16.94 30.16
N LEU A 116 18.78 17.84 29.28
CA LEU A 116 19.29 17.97 27.90
C LEU A 116 20.79 18.27 27.84
N THR A 117 21.36 18.83 28.90
CA THR A 117 22.79 19.15 29.02
C THR A 117 23.68 18.00 29.49
N LYS A 118 23.13 16.85 29.93
CA LYS A 118 23.93 15.76 30.50
C LYS A 118 24.05 14.51 29.63
N ALA A 119 23.27 14.39 28.56
CA ALA A 119 23.36 13.28 27.62
C ALA A 119 23.98 13.72 26.29
N GLU A 120 25.21 14.24 26.32
CA GLU A 120 26.07 14.39 25.13
C GLU A 120 26.63 13.04 24.64
N SER A 121 25.95 11.92 24.88
CA SER A 121 26.18 10.72 24.08
C SER A 121 25.49 10.96 22.74
N LYS A 122 26.26 10.95 21.65
CA LYS A 122 25.74 11.06 20.28
C LYS A 122 24.57 10.09 20.10
N LEU A 123 23.34 10.61 20.14
CA LEU A 123 22.14 9.80 20.01
C LEU A 123 22.09 9.28 18.57
N MET A 124 22.32 7.98 18.43
CA MET A 124 22.40 7.30 17.13
C MET A 124 21.00 7.04 16.59
N CYS A 125 20.82 7.29 15.29
CA CYS A 125 19.58 7.02 14.58
C CYS A 125 19.29 5.51 14.57
N PRO A 126 18.14 5.04 15.09
CA PRO A 126 17.84 3.61 15.19
C PRO A 126 17.71 2.93 13.83
N PHE A 127 17.46 3.68 12.76
CA PHE A 127 17.20 3.16 11.41
C PHE A 127 18.44 3.04 10.52
N THR A 128 19.54 3.68 10.92
CA THR A 128 20.74 3.82 10.07
C THR A 128 22.06 3.67 10.84
N GLY A 129 22.07 3.82 12.16
CA GLY A 129 23.29 3.83 12.96
C GLY A 129 24.19 5.02 12.67
N GLN A 130 23.65 6.10 12.09
CA GLN A 130 24.32 7.37 11.89
C GLN A 130 23.96 8.35 13.02
N GLU A 131 24.75 9.39 13.21
CA GLU A 131 24.44 10.45 14.18
C GLU A 131 23.09 11.12 13.85
N GLY A 132 22.31 11.38 14.90
CA GLY A 132 21.04 12.09 14.79
C GLY A 132 21.23 13.52 14.27
N SER A 133 20.44 13.91 13.28
CA SER A 133 20.44 15.27 12.72
C SER A 133 19.15 16.03 13.01
N GLY A 134 18.15 15.39 13.62
CA GLY A 134 16.88 16.01 13.97
C GLY A 134 15.94 15.03 14.67
N THR A 135 14.73 15.51 15.00
CA THR A 135 13.71 14.73 15.70
C THR A 135 12.49 14.51 14.81
N CYS A 136 11.86 13.34 14.95
CA CYS A 136 10.58 13.08 14.31
C CYS A 136 9.48 13.95 14.93
N PRO A 137 8.70 14.72 14.15
CA PRO A 137 7.64 15.55 14.70
C PRO A 137 6.47 14.73 15.28
N ILE A 138 6.40 13.42 15.02
CA ILE A 138 5.25 12.55 15.35
C ILE A 138 5.52 11.64 16.55
N CYS A 139 6.74 11.12 16.66
CA CYS A 139 7.12 10.21 17.74
C CYS A 139 8.36 10.67 18.50
N HIS A 140 8.87 11.87 18.21
CA HIS A 140 10.03 12.49 18.86
C HIS A 140 11.35 11.69 18.82
N SER A 141 11.38 10.58 18.08
CA SER A 141 12.58 9.76 17.85
C SER A 141 13.66 10.60 17.16
N ILE A 142 14.89 10.50 17.65
CA ILE A 142 16.06 11.14 17.07
C ILE A 142 16.49 10.36 15.84
N VAL A 143 16.61 11.05 14.71
CA VAL A 143 16.89 10.44 13.40
C VAL A 143 17.93 11.22 12.63
N SER A 144 18.74 10.47 11.89
CA SER A 144 19.66 11.01 10.88
C SER A 144 18.89 11.45 9.65
N HIS A 145 19.53 12.27 8.81
CA HIS A 145 18.98 12.70 7.52
C HIS A 145 18.54 11.50 6.66
N ASN A 146 19.33 10.43 6.63
CA ASN A 146 19.00 9.21 5.88
C ASN A 146 17.93 8.34 6.53
N GLY A 147 17.69 8.49 7.84
CA GLY A 147 16.58 7.86 8.55
C GLY A 147 15.28 8.68 8.50
N TYR A 148 15.31 9.86 7.90
CA TYR A 148 14.17 10.76 7.76
C TYR A 148 13.52 10.60 6.39
N TYR A 149 12.20 10.53 6.38
CA TYR A 149 11.39 10.59 5.18
C TYR A 149 11.05 12.05 4.89
N HIS A 150 11.59 12.59 3.81
CA HIS A 150 11.43 14.01 3.47
C HIS A 150 10.06 14.36 2.86
N GLY A 151 9.12 13.42 2.88
CA GLY A 151 7.79 13.59 2.30
C GLY A 151 7.78 13.51 0.78
N ASP A 152 6.57 13.55 0.24
CA ASP A 152 6.33 13.50 -1.19
C ASP A 152 6.15 14.91 -1.77
N PRO A 153 6.22 15.08 -3.10
CA PRO A 153 5.96 16.36 -3.74
C PRO A 153 4.66 17.01 -3.23
N PRO A 154 4.68 18.30 -2.80
CA PRO A 154 3.50 18.97 -2.24
C PRO A 154 2.27 18.97 -3.15
N ILE A 155 2.48 18.93 -4.46
CA ILE A 155 1.41 18.83 -5.45
C ILE A 155 0.58 17.55 -5.29
N LEU A 156 1.17 16.45 -4.81
CA LEU A 156 0.45 15.18 -4.58
C LEU A 156 -0.30 15.15 -3.24
N HIS A 157 -0.12 16.17 -2.41
CA HIS A 157 -0.82 16.36 -1.14
C HIS A 157 -1.96 17.39 -1.22
N THR A 158 -2.05 18.19 -2.29
CA THR A 158 -2.89 19.40 -2.28
C THR A 158 -4.12 19.31 -3.21
N VAL A 159 -4.34 18.17 -3.86
CA VAL A 159 -5.42 18.02 -4.86
C VAL A 159 -6.73 17.59 -4.19
N VAL A 160 -6.87 16.31 -3.81
CA VAL A 160 -8.07 15.71 -3.18
C VAL A 160 -7.65 14.39 -2.50
N GLY A 161 -8.34 13.96 -1.42
CA GLY A 161 -8.13 12.65 -0.80
C GLY A 161 -7.10 12.63 0.34
N ASP A 162 -6.74 13.82 0.81
CA ASP A 162 -5.90 14.03 1.99
C ASP A 162 -6.65 13.72 3.27
N SER A 163 -5.94 13.11 4.21
CA SER A 163 -6.45 12.78 5.54
C SER A 163 -5.37 12.94 6.60
N ILE A 164 -5.79 13.29 7.81
CA ILE A 164 -4.93 13.27 8.98
C ILE A 164 -4.73 11.81 9.39
N LEU A 165 -3.48 11.33 9.36
CA LEU A 165 -3.18 9.91 9.58
C LEU A 165 -3.34 9.50 11.05
N GLU A 166 -3.03 10.40 11.96
CA GLU A 166 -3.11 10.19 13.41
C GLU A 166 -4.24 11.05 14.02
N HIS A 167 -5.42 11.03 13.40
CA HIS A 167 -6.57 11.85 13.82
C HIS A 167 -6.96 11.64 15.29
N ARG A 168 -6.88 10.40 15.79
CA ARG A 168 -7.18 10.09 17.19
C ARG A 168 -6.21 10.78 18.16
N LEU A 169 -4.92 10.81 17.82
CA LEU A 169 -3.91 11.51 18.62
C LEU A 169 -4.08 13.03 18.53
N ALA A 170 -4.51 13.54 17.37
CA ALA A 170 -4.88 14.95 17.23
C ALA A 170 -6.06 15.32 18.15
N MET A 171 -7.12 14.50 18.17
CA MET A 171 -8.27 14.72 19.06
C MET A 171 -7.84 14.69 20.53
N GLN A 172 -7.07 13.68 20.94
CA GLN A 172 -6.55 13.60 22.31
C GLN A 172 -5.68 14.82 22.67
N ALA A 173 -4.82 15.28 21.76
CA ALA A 173 -4.03 16.48 21.98
C ALA A 173 -4.89 17.76 22.13
N SER A 174 -6.08 17.81 21.52
CA SER A 174 -7.00 18.94 21.67
C SER A 174 -7.76 18.95 23.00
N GLU A 175 -7.78 17.81 23.71
CA GLU A 175 -8.46 17.64 24.99
C GLU A 175 -7.52 17.84 26.20
N ILE A 176 -6.23 18.10 25.97
CA ILE A 176 -5.24 18.33 27.04
C ILE A 176 -5.34 19.76 27.55
N ASP A 177 -5.85 19.92 28.77
CA ASP A 177 -5.97 21.23 29.44
C ASP A 177 -4.78 21.57 30.35
N ASP A 178 -4.07 20.56 30.86
CA ASP A 178 -3.02 20.74 31.88
C ASP A 178 -1.76 21.44 31.34
N LYS A 179 -1.46 21.30 30.04
CA LYS A 179 -0.28 21.87 29.36
C LYS A 179 -0.68 22.45 27.99
N PRO A 180 -1.37 23.60 27.91
CA PRO A 180 -2.04 24.07 26.70
C PRO A 180 -1.06 24.41 25.56
N ARG A 181 0.12 24.93 25.88
CA ARG A 181 1.17 25.20 24.86
C ARG A 181 1.69 23.92 24.22
N LEU A 182 1.91 22.89 25.04
CA LEU A 182 2.39 21.60 24.55
C LEU A 182 1.33 20.90 23.72
N ALA A 183 0.10 20.87 24.24
CA ALA A 183 -1.08 20.36 23.57
C ALA A 183 -1.23 20.99 22.17
N ARG A 184 -1.07 22.31 22.08
CA ARG A 184 -1.14 23.04 20.80
C ARG A 184 -0.05 22.61 19.81
N VAL A 185 1.20 22.50 20.26
CA VAL A 185 2.31 22.06 19.40
C VAL A 185 2.09 20.63 18.89
N GLN A 186 1.61 19.73 19.75
CA GLN A 186 1.29 18.36 19.38
C GLN A 186 0.14 18.30 18.36
N LEU A 187 -0.93 19.04 18.61
CA LEU A 187 -2.08 19.14 17.70
C LEU A 187 -1.66 19.66 16.32
N ASP A 188 -0.89 20.75 16.26
CA ASP A 188 -0.42 21.32 14.99
C ASP A 188 0.49 20.34 14.24
N ASN A 189 1.32 19.56 14.94
CA ASN A 189 2.14 18.51 14.34
C ASN A 189 1.31 17.35 13.78
N PHE A 190 0.32 16.86 14.53
CA PHE A 190 -0.56 15.79 14.04
C PHE A 190 -1.41 16.23 12.86
N ILE A 191 -1.92 17.47 12.86
CA ILE A 191 -2.67 18.03 11.73
C ILE A 191 -1.81 18.14 10.47
N LYS A 192 -0.50 18.43 10.62
CA LYS A 192 0.46 18.44 9.50
C LYS A 192 0.82 17.04 9.01
N TYR A 193 0.63 16.00 9.81
CA TYR A 193 0.89 14.62 9.43
C TYR A 193 -0.26 14.02 8.64
N ARG A 194 -0.16 14.16 7.31
CA ARG A 194 -1.21 13.78 6.38
C ARG A 194 -0.76 12.68 5.45
N GLY A 195 -1.74 12.00 4.87
CA GLY A 195 -1.50 11.11 3.74
C GLY A 195 -2.62 11.22 2.73
N ASN A 196 -2.25 10.98 1.48
CA ASN A 196 -3.16 10.95 0.35
C ASN A 196 -3.33 9.51 -0.14
N PHE A 197 -4.55 8.99 -0.05
CA PHE A 197 -4.83 7.61 -0.45
C PHE A 197 -4.87 7.42 -1.96
N LEU A 198 -5.16 8.47 -2.73
CA LEU A 198 -5.24 8.40 -4.18
C LEU A 198 -3.87 8.42 -4.85
N PHE A 199 -2.91 9.13 -4.25
CA PHE A 199 -1.54 9.27 -4.78
C PHE A 199 -0.49 8.46 -4.01
N ALA A 200 -0.91 7.72 -2.98
CA ALA A 200 -0.04 6.89 -2.15
C ALA A 200 1.06 7.70 -1.44
N THR A 201 0.72 8.91 -0.98
CA THR A 201 1.66 9.87 -0.39
C THR A 201 1.49 10.04 1.11
N ILE A 202 2.59 10.37 1.80
CA ILE A 202 2.67 10.60 3.25
C ILE A 202 3.52 11.86 3.50
N SER A 203 3.15 12.65 4.51
CA SER A 203 3.91 13.82 4.93
C SER A 203 5.27 13.41 5.56
N PRO A 204 6.24 14.34 5.62
CA PRO A 204 7.55 14.05 6.19
C PRO A 204 7.49 13.52 7.63
N SER A 205 8.29 12.49 7.94
CA SER A 205 8.35 11.85 9.26
C SER A 205 9.58 10.95 9.38
N CYS A 206 9.82 10.30 10.54
CA CYS A 206 10.84 9.27 10.61
C CYS A 206 10.43 8.00 9.85
N LYS A 207 11.42 7.17 9.50
CA LYS A 207 11.20 5.87 8.87
C LYS A 207 10.17 5.00 9.58
N GLY A 208 10.21 4.89 10.91
CA GLY A 208 9.25 4.09 11.69
C GLY A 208 7.80 4.58 11.52
N CYS A 209 7.57 5.89 11.66
CA CYS A 209 6.25 6.50 11.45
C CYS A 209 5.76 6.34 10.01
N TYR A 210 6.65 6.52 9.03
CA TYR A 210 6.35 6.28 7.63
C TYR A 210 5.91 4.83 7.38
N MET A 211 6.68 3.84 7.87
CA MET A 211 6.36 2.42 7.66
C MET A 211 5.04 2.04 8.31
N LYS A 212 4.78 2.53 9.54
CA LYS A 212 3.51 2.34 10.24
C LYS A 212 2.34 2.93 9.42
N ALA A 213 2.42 4.19 9.04
CA ALA A 213 1.34 4.83 8.29
C ALA A 213 1.14 4.22 6.90
N TRP A 214 2.22 3.79 6.24
CA TRP A 214 2.15 3.13 4.95
C TRP A 214 1.42 1.79 5.04
N CYS A 215 1.84 0.93 5.96
CA CYS A 215 1.30 -0.42 6.09
C CYS A 215 -0.14 -0.46 6.63
N TRP A 216 -0.50 0.42 7.57
CA TRP A 216 -1.81 0.35 8.26
C TRP A 216 -2.76 1.51 7.99
N THR A 217 -2.37 2.49 7.17
CA THR A 217 -3.25 3.63 6.85
C THR A 217 -3.34 3.87 5.35
N VAL A 218 -2.24 4.27 4.71
CA VAL A 218 -2.27 4.67 3.30
C VAL A 218 -2.39 3.46 2.37
N GLY A 219 -1.42 2.55 2.40
CA GLY A 219 -1.44 1.36 1.56
C GLY A 219 -2.63 0.46 1.88
N TYR A 220 -2.99 0.33 3.16
CA TYR A 220 -4.15 -0.44 3.58
C TYR A 220 -5.47 0.11 3.01
N ARG A 221 -5.70 1.43 3.05
CA ARG A 221 -6.91 2.02 2.45
C ARG A 221 -6.92 1.90 0.93
N MET A 222 -5.76 1.92 0.28
CA MET A 222 -5.67 1.64 -1.15
C MET A 222 -6.07 0.21 -1.50
N VAL A 223 -5.69 -0.79 -0.69
CA VAL A 223 -6.16 -2.17 -0.82
C VAL A 223 -7.69 -2.20 -0.74
N TRP A 224 -8.27 -1.51 0.25
CA TRP A 224 -9.73 -1.45 0.43
C TRP A 224 -10.44 -0.83 -0.79
N GLN A 225 -9.95 0.31 -1.28
CA GLN A 225 -10.49 0.97 -2.47
C GLN A 225 -10.35 0.12 -3.73
N SER A 226 -9.22 -0.58 -3.90
CA SER A 226 -8.99 -1.49 -5.02
C SER A 226 -9.95 -2.68 -4.98
N THR A 227 -10.16 -3.29 -3.81
CA THR A 227 -11.12 -4.39 -3.64
C THR A 227 -12.54 -3.96 -3.98
N ILE A 228 -12.98 -2.79 -3.50
CA ILE A 228 -14.32 -2.25 -3.79
C ILE A 228 -14.49 -1.98 -5.29
N LEU A 229 -13.48 -1.39 -5.94
CA LEU A 229 -13.53 -1.19 -7.39
C LEU A 229 -13.57 -2.51 -8.16
N GLY A 230 -12.76 -3.49 -7.78
CA GLY A 230 -12.78 -4.83 -8.39
C GLY A 230 -14.16 -5.49 -8.26
N PHE A 231 -14.74 -5.45 -7.06
CA PHE A 231 -16.07 -5.98 -6.81
C PHE A 231 -17.16 -5.25 -7.61
N ASN A 232 -17.16 -3.92 -7.60
CA ASN A 232 -18.18 -3.14 -8.30
C ASN A 232 -18.08 -3.28 -9.82
N THR A 233 -16.88 -3.31 -10.38
CA THR A 233 -16.69 -3.52 -11.83
C THR A 233 -17.15 -4.91 -12.24
N MET A 234 -16.90 -5.93 -11.42
CA MET A 234 -17.45 -7.27 -11.61
C MET A 234 -18.98 -7.28 -11.56
N LEU A 235 -19.58 -6.71 -10.52
CA LEU A 235 -21.03 -6.66 -10.37
C LEU A 235 -21.70 -5.92 -11.53
N CYS A 236 -21.14 -4.78 -11.95
CA CYS A 236 -21.62 -4.04 -13.10
C CYS A 236 -21.50 -4.83 -14.41
N SER A 237 -20.46 -5.66 -14.56
CA SER A 237 -20.34 -6.53 -15.74
C SER A 237 -21.47 -7.57 -15.81
N HIS A 238 -21.95 -8.03 -14.65
CA HIS A 238 -23.04 -9.00 -14.56
C HIS A 238 -24.42 -8.35 -14.72
N LEU A 239 -24.63 -7.17 -14.11
CA LEU A 239 -25.93 -6.47 -14.11
C LEU A 239 -26.21 -5.72 -15.42
N PHE A 240 -25.20 -5.08 -16.01
CA PHE A 240 -25.37 -4.14 -17.13
C PHE A 240 -24.59 -4.53 -18.39
N GLY A 241 -23.86 -5.65 -18.35
CA GLY A 241 -22.95 -6.06 -19.44
C GLY A 241 -23.66 -6.38 -20.75
N GLU A 242 -24.94 -6.78 -20.71
CA GLU A 242 -25.73 -7.14 -21.90
C GLU A 242 -26.52 -5.96 -22.50
N GLU A 243 -26.74 -4.89 -21.72
CA GLU A 243 -27.63 -3.78 -22.11
C GLU A 243 -26.92 -2.69 -22.93
N VAL A 244 -25.59 -2.60 -22.88
CA VAL A 244 -24.82 -1.53 -23.54
C VAL A 244 -24.10 -2.08 -24.78
N LEU A 245 -24.76 -2.02 -25.93
CA LEU A 245 -24.25 -2.53 -27.21
C LEU A 245 -23.22 -1.62 -27.92
N LEU A 246 -23.03 -0.38 -27.44
CA LEU A 246 -22.24 0.65 -28.15
C LEU A 246 -20.72 0.49 -27.98
N PHE A 247 -20.28 -0.28 -26.99
CA PHE A 247 -18.89 -0.69 -26.73
C PHE A 247 -18.94 -2.06 -26.05
N ASP A 248 -17.88 -2.89 -26.17
CA ASP A 248 -17.77 -4.15 -25.41
C ASP A 248 -17.48 -3.85 -23.91
N LEU A 249 -18.48 -3.24 -23.27
CA LEU A 249 -18.44 -2.74 -21.90
C LEU A 249 -18.23 -3.91 -20.92
N LYS A 250 -18.86 -5.05 -21.18
CA LYS A 250 -18.70 -6.28 -20.40
C LYS A 250 -17.23 -6.70 -20.33
N SER A 251 -16.55 -6.80 -21.47
CA SER A 251 -15.12 -7.15 -21.53
C SER A 251 -14.24 -6.11 -20.84
N MET A 252 -14.51 -4.81 -21.01
CA MET A 252 -13.76 -3.76 -20.29
C MET A 252 -13.92 -3.87 -18.77
N LEU A 253 -15.14 -4.08 -18.29
CA LEU A 253 -15.43 -4.20 -16.86
C LEU A 253 -14.79 -5.46 -16.25
N LEU A 254 -14.78 -6.59 -16.97
CA LEU A 254 -14.07 -7.80 -16.53
C LEU A 254 -12.55 -7.60 -16.45
N CYS A 255 -11.96 -6.90 -17.43
CA CYS A 255 -10.54 -6.55 -17.41
C CYS A 255 -10.19 -5.62 -16.24
N LEU A 256 -11.03 -4.62 -15.96
CA LEU A 256 -10.87 -3.72 -14.81
C LEU A 256 -11.00 -4.48 -13.50
N SER A 257 -12.00 -5.36 -13.38
CA SER A 257 -12.16 -6.23 -12.20
C SER A 257 -10.90 -7.05 -11.95
N MET A 258 -10.37 -7.72 -12.98
CA MET A 258 -9.15 -8.51 -12.86
C MET A 258 -7.94 -7.66 -12.46
N PHE A 259 -7.77 -6.49 -13.08
CA PHE A 259 -6.68 -5.56 -12.77
C PHE A 259 -6.70 -5.17 -11.28
N PHE A 260 -7.85 -4.75 -10.78
CA PHE A 260 -8.01 -4.32 -9.39
C PHE A 260 -7.89 -5.49 -8.41
N SER A 261 -8.43 -6.66 -8.71
CA SER A 261 -8.29 -7.84 -7.85
C SER A 261 -6.84 -8.32 -7.72
N ILE A 262 -6.07 -8.36 -8.81
CA ILE A 262 -4.65 -8.72 -8.76
C ILE A 262 -3.84 -7.63 -8.06
N SER A 263 -4.13 -6.35 -8.35
CA SER A 263 -3.49 -5.22 -7.68
C SER A 263 -3.71 -5.27 -6.17
N THR A 264 -4.92 -5.60 -5.72
CA THR A 264 -5.26 -5.82 -4.31
C THR A 264 -4.37 -6.88 -3.68
N VAL A 265 -4.27 -8.06 -4.29
CA VAL A 265 -3.43 -9.16 -3.78
C VAL A 265 -1.96 -8.76 -3.72
N CYS A 266 -1.43 -8.17 -4.78
CA CYS A 266 -0.03 -7.73 -4.83
C CYS A 266 0.27 -6.67 -3.76
N MET A 267 -0.63 -5.69 -3.59
CA MET A 267 -0.51 -4.67 -2.55
C MET A 267 -0.54 -5.28 -1.16
N LEU A 268 -1.49 -6.18 -0.91
CA LEU A 268 -1.66 -6.87 0.37
C LEU A 268 -0.40 -7.66 0.77
N LEU A 269 0.11 -8.47 -0.15
CA LEU A 269 1.38 -9.19 0.04
C LEU A 269 2.55 -8.22 0.23
N SER A 270 2.56 -7.10 -0.48
CA SER A 270 3.61 -6.10 -0.35
C SER A 270 3.60 -5.42 1.02
N LEU A 271 2.43 -5.07 1.57
CA LEU A 271 2.31 -4.43 2.89
C LEU A 271 2.74 -5.40 3.99
N LEU A 272 2.27 -6.65 3.93
CA LEU A 272 2.66 -7.68 4.90
C LEU A 272 4.17 -7.97 4.83
N ALA A 273 4.72 -8.14 3.63
CA ALA A 273 6.15 -8.36 3.46
C ALA A 273 6.98 -7.18 3.96
N THR A 274 6.53 -5.94 3.72
CA THR A 274 7.19 -4.72 4.20
C THR A 274 7.23 -4.67 5.72
N ALA A 275 6.10 -4.98 6.39
CA ALA A 275 6.03 -5.02 7.85
C ALA A 275 6.96 -6.08 8.45
N VAL A 276 6.95 -7.30 7.88
CA VAL A 276 7.78 -8.42 8.34
C VAL A 276 9.27 -8.10 8.15
N VAL A 277 9.66 -7.61 6.97
CA VAL A 277 11.05 -7.23 6.68
C VAL A 277 11.50 -6.12 7.62
N PHE A 278 10.66 -5.11 7.88
CA PHE A 278 11.00 -4.04 8.81
C PHE A 278 11.28 -4.57 10.22
N ILE A 279 10.43 -5.46 10.76
CA ILE A 279 10.64 -6.07 12.08
C ILE A 279 11.95 -6.86 12.12
N ARG A 280 12.24 -7.65 11.08
CA ARG A 280 13.44 -8.50 11.02
C ARG A 280 14.74 -7.70 10.90
N GLU A 281 14.71 -6.60 10.17
CA GLU A 281 15.88 -5.77 9.88
C GLU A 281 16.22 -4.80 11.03
N HIS A 282 15.31 -4.61 11.98
CA HIS A 282 15.47 -3.64 13.05
C HIS A 282 15.39 -4.32 14.41
N THR A 283 16.54 -4.50 15.06
CA THR A 283 16.64 -5.30 16.29
C THR A 283 15.79 -4.78 17.45
N PHE A 284 15.56 -3.47 17.53
CA PHE A 284 14.68 -2.85 18.52
C PHE A 284 13.21 -3.27 18.38
N MET A 285 12.81 -3.84 17.24
CA MET A 285 11.45 -4.35 17.04
C MET A 285 11.25 -5.75 17.65
N HIS A 286 12.30 -6.47 18.04
CA HIS A 286 12.20 -7.82 18.61
C HIS A 286 11.73 -7.80 20.06
N THR A 287 10.46 -7.45 20.26
CA THR A 287 9.79 -7.54 21.56
C THR A 287 9.15 -8.91 21.76
N ALA A 288 8.80 -9.25 23.01
CA ALA A 288 8.09 -10.49 23.33
C ALA A 288 6.70 -10.58 22.65
N GLU A 289 6.16 -9.43 22.20
CA GLU A 289 4.88 -9.31 21.53
C GLU A 289 4.96 -9.67 20.03
N VAL A 290 6.16 -9.75 19.45
CA VAL A 290 6.32 -10.15 18.04
C VAL A 290 5.90 -11.61 17.87
N PRO A 291 4.96 -11.90 16.94
CA PRO A 291 4.56 -13.27 16.69
C PRO A 291 5.73 -14.13 16.21
N LYS A 292 5.88 -15.35 16.76
CA LYS A 292 7.03 -16.25 16.49
C LYS A 292 7.24 -16.55 15.00
N PHE A 293 6.18 -16.60 14.20
CA PHE A 293 6.30 -16.84 12.75
C PHE A 293 6.99 -15.69 12.01
N VAL A 294 7.01 -14.48 12.58
CA VAL A 294 7.69 -13.31 12.00
C VAL A 294 9.19 -13.44 12.16
N THR A 295 9.68 -14.07 13.24
CA THR A 295 11.12 -14.19 13.55
C THR A 295 11.77 -15.49 13.08
N GLN A 296 10.99 -16.50 12.70
CA GLN A 296 11.50 -17.79 12.20
C GLN A 296 11.99 -17.71 10.75
N ASP A 297 13.05 -18.45 10.43
CA ASP A 297 13.48 -18.64 9.04
C ASP A 297 12.35 -19.31 8.24
N MET A 298 12.00 -18.72 7.09
CA MET A 298 10.92 -19.21 6.21
C MET A 298 11.46 -19.81 4.90
N GLY A 299 12.78 -20.00 4.78
CA GLY A 299 13.43 -20.61 3.64
C GLY A 299 13.06 -19.92 2.32
N VAL A 300 12.44 -20.64 1.39
CA VAL A 300 12.07 -20.13 0.06
C VAL A 300 11.11 -18.94 0.13
N VAL A 301 10.24 -18.88 1.13
CA VAL A 301 9.29 -17.77 1.32
C VAL A 301 10.02 -16.46 1.66
N GLU A 302 11.24 -16.54 2.21
CA GLU A 302 12.03 -15.35 2.51
C GLU A 302 12.46 -14.59 1.26
N VAL A 303 12.79 -15.31 0.19
CA VAL A 303 13.10 -14.69 -1.11
C VAL A 303 11.88 -13.94 -1.63
N LEU A 304 10.70 -14.55 -1.54
CA LEU A 304 9.44 -13.92 -1.93
C LEU A 304 9.15 -12.67 -1.10
N LEU A 305 9.35 -12.73 0.22
CA LEU A 305 9.18 -11.58 1.11
C LEU A 305 10.12 -10.43 0.74
N ARG A 306 11.39 -10.72 0.44
CA ARG A 306 12.35 -9.69 0.03
C ARG A 306 12.02 -9.05 -1.31
N ILE A 307 11.42 -9.81 -2.24
CA ILE A 307 10.93 -9.29 -3.53
C ILE A 307 9.67 -8.44 -3.33
N MET A 308 8.77 -8.90 -2.46
CA MET A 308 7.48 -8.26 -2.22
C MET A 308 7.55 -7.09 -1.23
N ALA A 309 8.55 -6.96 -0.39
CA ALA A 309 8.67 -5.81 0.51
C ALA A 309 8.98 -4.50 -0.25
N ASP A 310 8.66 -3.35 0.34
CA ASP A 310 9.29 -2.08 -0.06
C ASP A 310 10.78 -2.17 0.32
N PRO A 311 11.72 -1.96 -0.63
CA PRO A 311 13.15 -1.99 -0.34
C PRO A 311 13.58 -1.10 0.83
N ARG A 312 12.78 -0.07 1.11
CA ARG A 312 13.03 0.89 2.18
C ARG A 312 12.78 0.37 3.57
N ALA A 313 12.07 -0.74 3.71
CA ALA A 313 11.94 -1.40 5.01
C ALA A 313 13.28 -1.92 5.55
N ARG A 314 14.31 -2.06 4.70
CA ARG A 314 15.64 -2.56 5.10
C ARG A 314 16.45 -1.54 5.88
N TYR A 315 17.29 -2.01 6.79
CA TYR A 315 18.16 -1.14 7.57
C TYR A 315 19.10 -0.31 6.68
N GLY A 316 19.37 0.94 7.05
CA GLY A 316 20.28 1.83 6.30
C GLY A 316 19.75 2.39 4.97
N VAL A 317 18.64 1.87 4.43
CA VAL A 317 18.03 2.39 3.20
C VAL A 317 17.16 3.61 3.49
N ASN A 318 17.35 4.69 2.72
CA ASN A 318 16.60 5.94 2.86
C ASN A 318 15.10 5.73 2.50
N PRO A 319 14.16 6.19 3.35
CA PRO A 319 12.74 5.99 3.12
C PRO A 319 12.12 6.87 2.00
N SER A 320 12.85 7.83 1.43
CA SER A 320 12.30 8.83 0.49
C SER A 320 11.98 8.29 -0.90
N LYS A 321 10.77 8.62 -1.42
CA LYS A 321 10.19 8.16 -2.71
C LYS A 321 10.86 8.81 -3.91
N THR A 322 11.49 8.00 -4.78
CA THR A 322 11.76 8.40 -6.16
C THR A 322 10.47 8.24 -6.97
N TYR A 323 9.90 9.37 -7.36
CA TYR A 323 8.71 9.45 -8.22
C TYR A 323 9.12 9.43 -9.70
N TRP A 324 8.20 8.98 -10.57
CA TRP A 324 8.37 9.02 -12.02
C TRP A 324 8.77 10.43 -12.49
N SER A 325 9.77 10.51 -13.37
CA SER A 325 10.37 11.77 -13.85
C SER A 325 9.34 12.77 -14.40
N TRP A 326 8.29 12.30 -15.04
CA TRP A 326 7.25 13.16 -15.64
C TRP A 326 6.34 13.87 -14.61
N LEU A 327 6.23 13.33 -13.38
CA LEU A 327 5.54 14.04 -12.28
C LEU A 327 6.34 15.27 -11.83
N TRP A 328 7.65 15.28 -12.04
CA TRP A 328 8.51 16.43 -11.75
C TRP A 328 8.50 17.48 -12.87
N THR A 329 8.14 17.12 -14.10
CA THR A 329 8.07 18.07 -15.22
C THR A 329 6.88 19.03 -15.13
N VAL A 330 5.82 18.68 -14.40
CA VAL A 330 4.69 19.60 -14.13
C VAL A 330 5.13 20.80 -13.27
N LYS A 331 6.31 20.74 -12.62
CA LYS A 331 6.90 21.85 -11.87
C LYS A 331 7.43 23.00 -12.75
N LYS A 332 7.52 22.80 -14.07
CA LYS A 332 8.07 23.79 -15.02
C LYS A 332 7.04 24.41 -15.97
N ALA A 333 5.76 24.04 -15.85
CA ALA A 333 4.69 24.58 -16.68
C ALA A 333 3.91 25.67 -15.95
#